data_AF-A0A6G3WYN4-F1
#
_entry.id   AF-A0A6G3WYN4-F1
#
_cell.length_a   1.000
_cell.length_b   1.000
_cell.length_c   1.000
_cell.angle_alpha   90.00
_cell.angle_beta   90.00
_cell.angle_gamma   90.00
#
_symmetry.space_group_name_H-M   'P 1'
#
loop_
_entity.id
_entity.type
_entity.pdbx_description
1 polymer ?
#
loop_
_entity_poly.entity_id
_entity_poly.type
_entity_poly.pdbx_seq_one_letter_code
_entity_poly.pdbx_strand_id
1 'polypeptide(L)'
;NLGTNEWTGSLAAYGTRIARADLQPGDILLFHNPADPSKGSHVTIFGGWADSARTRYVAYEQARPQTRKQSTPMAYWNNSDRYVAYRYKGVTEGSPGSGSSTAFPGAKQFGPGADNKYVTQLGRMLVERGGKRFYAVGPGPEWSAADRRATEAFQRAQGWQGKEADGLPGPHTWRLLATGGGRDIPAAGAGGSPNTAVAFPGRGYFKPGQTNSHVDRLGKQLVKKGYGKHYVSGPDPRWTEADRRNVEAFQRAQGWRGGAADGYPGPETWRRLFA
;
A
#
# COMPACT_ATOMS: atom_id res chain seq x y z
N ASN A 1 -2.64 -11.10 -8.70
CA ASN A 1 -4.00 -11.56 -9.04
C ASN A 1 -3.84 -12.48 -10.23
N LEU A 2 -4.27 -13.74 -10.14
CA LEU A 2 -3.92 -14.78 -11.14
C LEU A 2 -4.71 -14.67 -12.46
N GLY A 3 -5.74 -13.82 -12.54
CA GLY A 3 -6.51 -13.58 -13.76
C GLY A 3 -7.45 -14.72 -14.18
N THR A 4 -7.19 -15.94 -13.72
CA THR A 4 -7.92 -17.18 -14.00
C THR A 4 -8.05 -18.05 -12.73
N ASN A 5 -8.99 -19.00 -12.76
CA ASN A 5 -9.12 -20.00 -11.70
C ASN A 5 -8.01 -21.06 -11.85
N GLU A 6 -7.12 -21.14 -10.86
CA GLU A 6 -6.03 -22.10 -10.83
C GLU A 6 -6.33 -23.28 -9.90
N TRP A 7 -5.70 -24.41 -10.16
CA TRP A 7 -5.89 -25.65 -9.42
C TRP A 7 -4.55 -26.37 -9.22
N THR A 8 -4.53 -27.45 -8.43
CA THR A 8 -3.29 -28.15 -8.04
C THR A 8 -2.42 -28.57 -9.22
N GLY A 9 -2.99 -28.86 -10.39
CA GLY A 9 -2.25 -29.19 -11.61
C GLY A 9 -1.55 -28.00 -12.29
N SER A 10 -1.99 -26.76 -12.07
CA SER A 10 -1.47 -25.56 -12.74
C SER A 10 -0.64 -24.64 -11.84
N LEU A 11 -0.81 -24.74 -10.52
CA LEU A 11 -0.17 -23.84 -9.55
C LEU A 11 1.37 -23.78 -9.64
N ALA A 12 2.02 -24.87 -10.04
CA ALA A 12 3.47 -24.90 -10.23
C ALA A 12 3.97 -23.89 -11.28
N ALA A 13 3.17 -23.57 -12.31
CA ALA A 13 3.55 -22.61 -13.35
C ALA A 13 3.69 -21.18 -12.82
N TYR A 14 3.02 -20.86 -11.72
CA TYR A 14 2.99 -19.53 -11.09
C TYR A 14 4.01 -19.38 -9.96
N GLY A 15 4.74 -20.44 -9.63
CA GLY A 15 5.73 -20.45 -8.57
C GLY A 15 7.13 -20.77 -9.05
N THR A 16 8.13 -20.25 -8.35
CA THR A 16 9.51 -20.73 -8.41
C THR A 16 9.68 -21.83 -7.37
N ARG A 17 10.17 -23.00 -7.78
CA ARG A 17 10.46 -24.10 -6.85
C ARG A 17 11.56 -23.67 -5.88
N ILE A 18 11.37 -23.94 -4.59
CA ILE A 18 12.32 -23.63 -3.52
C ILE A 18 12.61 -24.87 -2.66
N ALA A 19 13.68 -24.84 -1.87
CA ALA A 19 13.89 -25.86 -0.85
C ALA A 19 12.90 -25.65 0.30
N ARG A 20 12.48 -26.74 0.96
CA ARG A 20 11.60 -26.64 2.14
C ARG A 20 12.22 -25.83 3.28
N ALA A 21 13.55 -25.85 3.38
CA ALA A 21 14.28 -25.05 4.37
C ALA A 21 14.13 -23.54 4.16
N ASP A 22 13.79 -23.11 2.94
CA ASP A 22 13.67 -21.71 2.53
C ASP A 22 12.22 -21.20 2.57
N LEU A 23 11.29 -22.02 3.07
CA LEU A 23 9.88 -21.67 3.20
C LEU A 23 9.70 -20.38 4.02
N GLN A 24 8.94 -19.45 3.46
CA GLN A 24 8.50 -18.21 4.08
C GLN A 24 6.97 -18.16 4.12
N PRO A 25 6.36 -17.43 5.08
CA PRO A 25 4.92 -17.24 5.13
C PRO A 25 4.36 -16.76 3.78
N GLY A 26 3.38 -17.49 3.25
CA GLY A 26 2.78 -17.24 1.93
C GLY A 26 3.25 -18.18 0.82
N ASP A 27 4.37 -18.87 0.99
CA ASP A 27 4.79 -19.94 0.07
C ASP A 27 3.80 -21.11 0.14
N ILE A 28 3.74 -21.93 -0.91
CA ILE A 28 2.85 -23.10 -0.96
C ILE A 28 3.63 -24.41 -0.90
N LEU A 29 3.02 -25.41 -0.27
CA LEU A 29 3.40 -26.81 -0.41
C LEU A 29 2.37 -27.48 -1.31
N LEU A 30 2.81 -27.89 -2.49
CA LEU A 30 1.97 -28.41 -3.55
C LEU A 30 2.22 -29.90 -3.77
N PHE A 31 1.15 -30.68 -3.74
CA PHE A 31 1.13 -32.07 -4.19
C PHE A 31 0.06 -32.24 -5.26
N HIS A 32 0.49 -32.62 -6.46
CA HIS A 32 -0.40 -32.94 -7.56
C HIS A 32 -0.29 -34.42 -7.92
N ASN A 33 -1.43 -35.10 -7.96
CA ASN A 33 -1.57 -36.47 -8.42
C ASN A 33 -2.32 -36.48 -9.77
N PRO A 34 -1.63 -36.67 -10.91
CA PRO A 34 -2.27 -36.71 -12.22
C PRO A 34 -3.31 -37.82 -12.38
N ALA A 35 -3.18 -38.92 -11.61
CA ALA A 35 -4.12 -40.03 -11.65
C ALA A 35 -5.41 -39.76 -10.84
N ASP A 36 -5.37 -38.83 -9.89
CA ASP A 36 -6.54 -38.37 -9.14
C ASP A 36 -6.42 -36.85 -8.88
N PRO A 37 -6.66 -36.04 -9.92
CA PRO A 37 -6.44 -34.59 -9.87
C PRO A 37 -7.39 -33.87 -8.92
N SER A 38 -8.60 -34.40 -8.71
CA SER A 38 -9.66 -33.71 -7.95
C SER A 38 -9.69 -34.07 -6.48
N LYS A 39 -9.41 -35.32 -6.10
CA LYS A 39 -9.47 -35.77 -4.70
C LYS A 39 -8.11 -36.18 -4.15
N GLY A 40 -7.20 -36.60 -5.02
CA GLY A 40 -5.86 -37.08 -4.66
C GLY A 40 -4.77 -36.02 -4.75
N SER A 41 -5.12 -34.76 -5.02
CA SER A 41 -4.19 -33.63 -5.04
C SER A 41 -4.49 -32.65 -3.92
N HIS A 42 -3.46 -31.96 -3.41
CA HIS A 42 -3.63 -31.06 -2.30
C HIS A 42 -2.60 -29.93 -2.31
N VAL A 43 -2.99 -28.79 -1.75
CA VAL A 43 -2.11 -27.64 -1.58
C VAL A 43 -2.38 -26.99 -0.23
N THR A 44 -1.30 -26.61 0.45
CA THR A 44 -1.38 -25.79 1.68
C THR A 44 -0.58 -24.51 1.50
N ILE A 45 -1.01 -23.44 2.16
CA ILE A 45 -0.23 -22.21 2.30
C ILE A 45 0.56 -22.31 3.60
N PHE A 46 1.86 -22.12 3.52
CA PHE A 46 2.77 -22.10 4.66
C PHE A 46 2.59 -20.78 5.43
N GLY A 47 2.23 -20.88 6.71
CA GLY A 47 1.99 -19.75 7.61
C GLY A 47 3.16 -19.42 8.54
N GLY A 48 4.24 -20.19 8.50
CA GLY A 48 5.36 -20.11 9.43
C GLY A 48 5.60 -21.42 10.17
N TRP A 49 6.83 -21.61 10.65
CA TRP A 49 7.20 -22.76 11.49
C TRP A 49 6.45 -22.71 12.83
N ALA A 50 5.90 -23.85 13.25
CA ALA A 50 5.19 -23.99 14.51
C ALA A 50 6.10 -24.46 15.66
N ASP A 51 7.29 -24.97 15.32
CA ASP A 51 8.33 -25.38 16.25
C ASP A 51 9.72 -24.93 15.77
N SER A 52 10.68 -24.85 16.69
CA SER A 52 12.07 -24.50 16.39
C SER A 52 12.80 -25.59 15.60
N ALA A 53 12.37 -26.85 15.75
CA ALA A 53 12.93 -27.99 15.04
C ALA A 53 12.55 -28.03 13.55
N ARG A 54 11.64 -27.15 13.10
CA ARG A 54 11.08 -27.11 11.74
C ARG A 54 10.44 -28.44 11.32
N THR A 55 9.87 -29.16 12.28
CA THR A 55 9.15 -30.42 12.07
C THR A 55 7.65 -30.19 11.84
N ARG A 56 7.13 -29.04 12.24
CA ARG A 56 5.74 -28.64 12.03
C ARG A 56 5.63 -27.19 11.58
N TYR A 57 4.57 -26.88 10.85
CA TYR A 57 4.26 -25.53 10.38
C TYR A 57 2.77 -25.23 10.53
N VAL A 58 2.42 -23.95 10.58
CA VAL A 58 1.02 -23.51 10.51
C VAL A 58 0.58 -23.58 9.05
N ALA A 59 -0.31 -24.51 8.72
CA ALA A 59 -0.92 -24.58 7.39
C ALA A 59 -2.22 -23.78 7.36
N TYR A 60 -2.43 -23.05 6.26
CA TYR A 60 -3.74 -22.55 5.86
C TYR A 60 -4.24 -23.39 4.68
N GLU A 61 -5.40 -24.01 4.84
CA GLU A 61 -5.99 -24.85 3.80
C GLU A 61 -7.51 -24.67 3.73
N GLN A 62 -8.07 -24.77 2.52
CA GLN A 62 -9.51 -24.66 2.31
C GLN A 62 -10.17 -26.02 2.55
N ALA A 63 -10.91 -26.14 3.66
CA ALA A 63 -11.70 -27.32 3.96
C ALA A 63 -13.16 -26.89 4.19
N ARG A 64 -14.05 -27.19 3.24
CA ARG A 64 -15.46 -26.77 3.29
C ARG A 64 -16.04 -26.96 4.71
N PRO A 65 -16.70 -25.94 5.30
CA PRO A 65 -17.13 -24.68 4.69
C PRO A 65 -16.11 -23.52 4.77
N GLN A 66 -14.97 -23.67 5.45
CA GLN A 66 -14.09 -22.54 5.79
C GLN A 66 -12.60 -22.87 5.68
N THR A 67 -11.77 -21.85 5.50
CA THR A 67 -10.33 -22.03 5.62
C THR A 67 -9.96 -22.42 7.04
N ARG A 68 -9.17 -23.47 7.20
CA ARG A 68 -8.63 -23.92 8.48
C ARG A 68 -7.21 -23.42 8.65
N LYS A 69 -6.85 -23.11 9.90
CA LYS A 69 -5.47 -22.79 10.31
C LYS A 69 -5.05 -23.85 11.33
N GLN A 70 -4.10 -24.72 11.00
CA GLN A 70 -3.70 -25.80 11.88
C GLN A 70 -2.20 -26.12 11.83
N SER A 71 -1.66 -26.62 12.95
CA SER A 71 -0.30 -27.14 13.02
C SER A 71 -0.21 -28.47 12.27
N THR A 72 0.68 -28.53 11.29
CA THR A 72 0.79 -29.61 10.29
C THR A 72 2.22 -30.13 10.25
N PRO A 73 2.46 -31.46 10.23
CA PRO A 73 3.80 -32.01 10.07
C PRO A 73 4.39 -31.64 8.71
N MET A 74 5.68 -31.35 8.65
CA MET A 74 6.36 -31.06 7.39
C MET A 74 6.50 -32.34 6.54
N ALA A 75 6.04 -32.40 5.29
CA ALA A 75 5.28 -31.41 4.53
C ALA A 75 3.75 -31.56 4.60
N TYR A 76 3.24 -32.76 4.88
CA TYR A 76 1.84 -33.03 5.20
C TYR A 76 1.71 -34.41 5.84
N TRP A 77 0.56 -34.77 6.41
CA TRP A 77 0.36 -36.08 7.04
C TRP A 77 0.54 -37.26 6.07
N ASN A 78 0.08 -37.11 4.83
CA ASN A 78 0.11 -38.14 3.80
C ASN A 78 0.88 -37.63 2.57
N ASN A 79 1.55 -38.52 1.83
CA ASN A 79 2.35 -38.19 0.64
C ASN A 79 3.45 -37.14 0.90
N SER A 80 3.93 -37.03 2.14
CA SER A 80 4.82 -35.95 2.59
C SER A 80 6.07 -35.79 1.70
N ASP A 81 6.62 -36.90 1.23
CA ASP A 81 7.77 -36.97 0.31
C ASP A 81 7.49 -36.35 -1.07
N ARG A 82 6.23 -36.32 -1.50
CA ARG A 82 5.80 -35.85 -2.82
C ARG A 82 5.42 -34.37 -2.89
N TYR A 83 5.34 -33.68 -1.74
CA TYR A 83 5.08 -32.24 -1.71
C TYR A 83 6.31 -31.44 -2.15
N VAL A 84 6.09 -30.47 -3.03
CA VAL A 84 7.13 -29.55 -3.50
C VAL A 84 6.78 -28.13 -3.05
N ALA A 85 7.78 -27.41 -2.54
CA ALA A 85 7.62 -26.03 -2.10
C ALA A 85 7.77 -25.06 -3.28
N TYR A 86 6.88 -24.09 -3.36
CA TYR A 86 6.91 -23.04 -4.37
C TYR A 86 6.69 -21.65 -3.77
N ARG A 87 7.51 -20.70 -4.20
CA ARG A 87 7.33 -19.26 -3.95
C ARG A 87 6.63 -18.62 -5.12
N TYR A 88 5.57 -17.85 -4.88
CA TYR A 88 4.84 -17.18 -5.96
C TYR A 88 5.76 -16.20 -6.72
N LYS A 89 5.79 -16.28 -8.06
CA LYS A 89 6.67 -15.47 -8.92
C LYS A 89 6.40 -13.96 -8.83
N GLY A 90 5.20 -13.57 -8.42
CA GLY A 90 4.83 -12.17 -8.22
C GLY A 90 5.22 -11.59 -6.86
N VAL A 91 5.93 -12.35 -6.01
CA VAL A 91 6.54 -11.83 -4.77
C VAL A 91 7.83 -11.09 -5.16
N THR A 92 7.78 -9.77 -5.18
CA THR A 92 8.98 -8.93 -5.22
C THR A 92 9.60 -8.93 -3.82
N GLU A 93 10.82 -9.44 -3.68
CA GLU A 93 11.49 -9.65 -2.40
C GLU A 93 11.49 -8.39 -1.51
N GLY A 94 10.83 -8.49 -0.36
CA GLY A 94 11.19 -7.72 0.83
C GLY A 94 12.05 -8.64 1.71
N SER A 95 13.25 -8.20 2.08
CA SER A 95 14.26 -8.98 2.80
C SER A 95 13.75 -9.77 4.02
N PRO A 96 14.33 -10.94 4.33
CA PRO A 96 13.91 -11.79 5.44
C PRO A 96 14.42 -11.24 6.79
N GLY A 97 13.51 -10.78 7.66
CA GLY A 97 13.83 -10.25 8.99
C GLY A 97 13.10 -10.99 10.12
N SER A 98 13.83 -11.90 10.77
CA SER A 98 13.73 -12.36 12.18
C SER A 98 12.38 -12.21 12.93
N GLY A 99 11.66 -13.33 13.06
CA GLY A 99 11.18 -13.91 14.33
C GLY A 99 10.48 -13.06 15.43
N SER A 100 10.08 -11.82 15.20
CA SER A 100 9.31 -11.06 16.18
C SER A 100 7.83 -11.25 15.93
N SER A 101 7.06 -11.64 16.95
CA SER A 101 5.63 -11.90 16.83
C SER A 101 4.92 -10.78 16.05
N THR A 102 4.28 -11.13 14.93
CA THR A 102 3.47 -10.21 14.12
C THR A 102 2.19 -9.74 14.85
N ALA A 103 1.90 -10.33 16.01
CA ALA A 103 0.80 -9.95 16.88
C ALA A 103 1.01 -8.53 17.43
N PHE A 104 -0.02 -7.70 17.30
CA PHE A 104 -0.03 -6.36 17.85
C PHE A 104 0.01 -6.41 19.39
N PRO A 105 0.98 -5.77 20.06
CA PRO A 105 1.18 -5.90 21.51
C PRO A 105 0.18 -5.09 22.36
N GLY A 106 -0.75 -4.40 21.70
CA GLY A 106 -1.81 -3.59 22.32
C GLY A 106 -1.50 -2.10 22.32
N ALA A 107 -2.52 -1.26 22.16
CA ALA A 107 -2.37 0.19 22.03
C ALA A 107 -1.71 0.84 23.26
N LYS A 108 -1.91 0.28 24.45
CA LYS A 108 -1.32 0.75 25.72
C LYS A 108 0.21 0.72 25.77
N GLN A 109 0.86 0.03 24.82
CA GLN A 109 2.32 -0.04 24.75
C GLN A 109 2.94 1.19 24.07
N PHE A 110 2.11 2.08 23.50
CA PHE A 110 2.52 3.22 22.71
C PHE A 110 1.82 4.49 23.20
N GLY A 111 2.50 5.62 23.06
CA GLY A 111 2.00 6.92 23.52
C GLY A 111 2.80 7.49 24.69
N PRO A 112 2.45 8.71 25.15
CA PRO A 112 3.19 9.41 26.19
C PRO A 112 3.44 8.56 27.44
N GLY A 113 4.69 8.51 27.89
CA GLY A 113 5.10 7.77 29.10
C GLY A 113 5.37 6.28 28.89
N ALA A 114 5.19 5.74 27.68
CA ALA A 114 5.56 4.36 27.39
C ALA A 114 7.08 4.19 27.33
N ASP A 115 7.61 3.23 28.06
CA ASP A 115 8.99 2.78 28.01
C ASP A 115 9.01 1.24 27.96
N ASN A 116 9.26 0.67 26.79
CA ASN A 116 9.26 -0.78 26.60
C ASN A 116 9.89 -1.20 25.26
N LYS A 117 10.18 -2.50 25.13
CA LYS A 117 10.77 -3.09 23.91
C LYS A 117 9.95 -2.90 22.64
N TYR A 118 8.63 -2.73 22.74
CA TYR A 118 7.76 -2.60 21.57
C TYR A 118 7.88 -1.22 20.92
N VAL A 119 8.20 -0.18 21.68
CA VAL A 119 8.55 1.14 21.13
C VAL A 119 9.82 1.04 20.29
N THR A 120 10.87 0.38 20.80
CA THR A 120 12.10 0.16 20.04
C THR A 120 11.84 -0.66 18.78
N GLN A 121 11.02 -1.71 18.89
CA GLN A 121 10.65 -2.55 17.75
C GLN A 121 9.88 -1.75 16.68
N LEU A 122 8.90 -0.95 17.09
CA LEU A 122 8.18 -0.05 16.19
C LEU A 122 9.14 0.89 15.46
N GLY A 123 10.03 1.55 16.20
CA GLY A 123 10.97 2.50 15.63
C GLY A 123 11.94 1.86 14.64
N ARG A 124 12.41 0.63 14.90
CA ARG A 124 13.23 -0.13 13.93
C ARG A 124 12.47 -0.42 12.64
N MET A 125 11.23 -0.91 12.74
CA MET A 125 10.40 -1.13 11.55
C MET A 125 10.17 0.18 10.78
N LEU A 126 9.90 1.30 11.47
CA LEU A 126 9.73 2.60 10.82
C LEU A 126 11.00 3.09 10.14
N VAL A 127 12.18 2.88 10.74
CA VAL A 127 13.48 3.19 10.13
C VAL A 127 13.68 2.40 8.83
N GLU A 128 13.39 1.09 8.84
CA GLU A 128 13.43 0.22 7.66
C GLU A 128 12.48 0.73 6.56
N ARG A 129 11.34 1.31 6.95
CA ARG A 129 10.37 1.94 6.05
C ARG A 129 10.72 3.38 5.65
N GLY A 130 11.97 3.84 5.82
CA GLY A 130 12.39 5.19 5.40
C GLY A 130 12.16 6.29 6.46
N GLY A 131 11.83 5.90 7.69
CA GLY A 131 11.59 6.79 8.82
C GLY A 131 12.84 7.30 9.53
N LYS A 132 14.04 6.89 9.11
CA LYS A 132 15.32 7.23 9.77
C LYS A 132 15.46 8.72 10.10
N ARG A 133 15.01 9.60 9.21
CA ARG A 133 15.09 11.07 9.38
C ARG A 133 14.36 11.63 10.60
N PHE A 134 13.42 10.89 11.19
CA PHE A 134 12.71 11.34 12.39
C PHE A 134 13.52 11.10 13.67
N TYR A 135 14.54 10.25 13.61
CA TYR A 135 15.35 9.81 14.73
C TYR A 135 16.74 10.46 14.67
N ALA A 136 17.06 11.32 15.64
CA ALA A 136 18.38 11.97 15.70
C ALA A 136 19.50 10.99 16.10
N VAL A 137 19.22 10.11 17.08
CA VAL A 137 20.17 9.09 17.57
C VAL A 137 19.80 7.70 17.04
N GLY A 138 18.51 7.41 16.98
CA GLY A 138 17.97 6.10 16.62
C GLY A 138 16.72 5.79 17.47
N PRO A 139 16.03 4.68 17.19
CA PRO A 139 14.89 4.25 17.98
C PRO A 139 15.32 3.73 19.36
N GLY A 140 14.66 4.22 20.41
CA GLY A 140 14.87 3.82 21.81
C GLY A 140 13.64 3.14 22.41
N PRO A 141 13.67 2.74 23.69
CA PRO A 141 12.53 2.10 24.36
C PRO A 141 11.51 3.13 24.87
N GLU A 142 11.91 4.38 25.07
CA GLU A 142 11.04 5.49 25.47
C GLU A 142 10.29 6.08 24.27
N TRP A 143 8.96 6.18 24.39
CA TRP A 143 8.11 6.77 23.37
C TRP A 143 8.36 8.27 23.27
N SER A 144 8.66 8.73 22.06
CA SER A 144 9.01 10.12 21.80
C SER A 144 8.16 10.76 20.69
N ALA A 145 8.35 12.07 20.51
CA ALA A 145 7.80 12.79 19.36
C ALA A 145 8.38 12.29 18.01
N ALA A 146 9.53 11.60 18.01
CA ALA A 146 10.07 10.97 16.80
C ALA A 146 9.19 9.79 16.39
N ASP A 147 8.82 8.92 17.32
CA ASP A 147 7.99 7.73 17.07
C ASP A 147 6.60 8.11 16.56
N ARG A 148 5.98 9.11 17.20
CA ARG A 148 4.69 9.65 16.75
C ARG A 148 4.75 10.16 15.31
N ARG A 149 5.74 11.01 15.00
CA ARG A 149 5.90 11.61 13.66
C ARG A 149 6.24 10.57 12.58
N ALA A 150 7.10 9.61 12.90
CA ALA A 150 7.45 8.52 12.00
C ALA A 150 6.24 7.62 11.73
N THR A 151 5.47 7.30 12.76
CA THR A 151 4.22 6.52 12.65
C THR A 151 3.18 7.25 11.80
N GLU A 152 2.96 8.54 12.06
CA GLU A 152 2.04 9.39 11.31
C GLU A 152 2.45 9.47 9.83
N ALA A 153 3.74 9.63 9.55
CA ALA A 153 4.26 9.65 8.20
C ALA A 153 4.03 8.32 7.47
N PHE A 154 4.21 7.19 8.17
CA PHE A 154 3.90 5.87 7.62
C PHE A 154 2.40 5.67 7.35
N GLN A 155 1.54 6.08 8.29
CA GLN A 155 0.08 6.03 8.10
C GLN A 155 -0.35 6.88 6.89
N ARG A 156 0.16 8.11 6.78
CA ARG A 156 -0.09 8.98 5.62
C ARG A 156 0.43 8.39 4.32
N ALA A 157 1.54 7.65 4.33
CA ALA A 157 2.03 6.94 3.14
C ALA A 157 1.02 5.90 2.63
N GLN A 158 0.19 5.34 3.51
CA GLN A 158 -0.90 4.44 3.11
C GLN A 158 -2.07 5.17 2.44
N GLY A 159 -2.11 6.51 2.53
CA GLY A 159 -3.22 7.35 2.09
C GLY A 159 -4.23 7.64 3.21
N TRP A 160 -3.93 7.24 4.45
CA TRP A 160 -4.80 7.49 5.61
C TRP A 160 -4.75 8.96 6.04
N GLN A 161 -5.87 9.46 6.55
CA GLN A 161 -6.05 10.86 6.89
C GLN A 161 -6.86 11.02 8.18
N GLY A 162 -6.79 12.20 8.80
CA GLY A 162 -7.52 12.50 10.03
C GLY A 162 -7.18 11.51 11.14
N LYS A 163 -8.21 10.92 11.77
CA LYS A 163 -8.06 10.00 12.91
C LYS A 163 -7.36 8.69 12.55
N GLU A 164 -7.26 8.34 11.27
CA GLU A 164 -6.56 7.11 10.84
C GLU A 164 -5.05 7.32 10.67
N ALA A 165 -4.59 8.58 10.63
CA ALA A 165 -3.18 8.97 10.61
C ALA A 165 -2.85 9.81 11.85
N ASP A 166 -3.14 9.25 13.03
CA ASP A 166 -3.03 9.88 14.34
C ASP A 166 -1.62 9.81 14.97
N GLY A 167 -0.70 9.09 14.33
CA GLY A 167 0.66 8.87 14.84
C GLY A 167 0.73 7.83 15.96
N LEU A 168 -0.33 7.06 16.21
CA LEU A 168 -0.34 5.94 17.14
C LEU A 168 -0.49 4.62 16.38
N PRO A 169 0.36 3.61 16.62
CA PRO A 169 0.23 2.34 15.93
C PRO A 169 -0.99 1.58 16.47
N GLY A 170 -1.99 1.37 15.61
CA GLY A 170 -3.06 0.39 15.83
C GLY A 170 -2.72 -0.99 15.27
N PRO A 171 -3.62 -1.99 15.40
CA PRO A 171 -3.42 -3.32 14.85
C PRO A 171 -3.13 -3.33 13.34
N HIS A 172 -3.73 -2.40 12.59
CA HIS A 172 -3.50 -2.26 11.15
C HIS A 172 -2.10 -1.72 10.85
N THR A 173 -1.70 -0.61 11.49
CA THR A 173 -0.36 -0.02 11.35
C THR A 173 0.71 -1.06 11.66
N TRP A 174 0.57 -1.75 12.80
CA TRP A 174 1.51 -2.78 13.23
C TRP A 174 1.60 -3.93 12.25
N ARG A 175 0.47 -4.44 11.75
CA ARG A 175 0.47 -5.52 10.76
C ARG A 175 1.25 -5.14 9.50
N LEU A 176 1.03 -3.93 8.96
CA LEU A 176 1.75 -3.47 7.77
C LEU A 176 3.25 -3.37 8.03
N LEU A 177 3.66 -2.80 9.15
CA LEU A 177 5.07 -2.72 9.53
C LEU A 177 5.69 -4.11 9.72
N ALA A 178 5.06 -4.97 10.52
CA ALA A 178 5.57 -6.29 10.90
C ALA A 178 5.60 -7.31 9.74
N THR A 179 4.80 -7.09 8.69
CA THR A 179 4.74 -7.98 7.51
C THR A 179 5.44 -7.41 6.28
N GLY A 180 6.04 -6.22 6.38
CA GLY A 180 6.61 -5.57 5.19
C GLY A 180 5.55 -5.06 4.18
N GLY A 181 4.26 -5.06 4.52
CA GLY A 181 3.17 -4.60 3.65
C GLY A 181 2.91 -3.08 3.65
N GLY A 182 2.20 -2.56 2.65
CA GLY A 182 1.93 -1.12 2.54
C GLY A 182 3.10 -0.32 1.97
N ARG A 183 2.91 0.99 1.80
CA ARG A 183 3.89 1.90 1.19
C ARG A 183 4.93 2.37 2.20
N ASP A 184 6.15 2.57 1.74
CA ASP A 184 7.22 3.13 2.55
C ASP A 184 7.01 4.64 2.79
N ILE A 185 7.66 5.15 3.84
CA ILE A 185 7.67 6.57 4.15
C ILE A 185 8.47 7.30 3.06
N PRO A 186 7.88 8.25 2.32
CA PRO A 186 8.60 8.99 1.28
C PRO A 186 9.80 9.73 1.85
N ALA A 187 10.92 9.82 1.12
CA ALA A 187 12.11 10.57 1.54
C ALA A 187 11.80 12.07 1.80
N ALA A 188 12.60 12.74 2.63
CA ALA A 188 12.48 14.20 2.79
C ALA A 188 12.79 14.89 1.45
N GLY A 189 11.84 15.65 0.92
CA GLY A 189 11.86 16.17 -0.46
C GLY A 189 10.94 15.41 -1.43
N ALA A 190 10.56 14.18 -1.09
CA ALA A 190 9.43 13.44 -1.69
C ALA A 190 8.14 13.65 -0.87
N GLY A 191 8.04 14.77 -0.14
CA GLY A 191 6.83 15.24 0.54
C GLY A 191 5.75 15.76 -0.43
N GLY A 192 5.70 15.23 -1.65
CA GLY A 192 4.48 15.20 -2.43
C GLY A 192 3.66 14.02 -1.94
N SER A 193 2.49 14.29 -1.37
CA SER A 193 1.47 13.29 -1.04
C SER A 193 1.45 12.14 -2.05
N PRO A 194 1.37 10.86 -1.60
CA PRO A 194 1.25 9.76 -2.54
C PRO A 194 -0.10 9.92 -3.24
N ASN A 195 -0.03 10.18 -4.54
CA ASN A 195 -1.16 10.45 -5.43
C ASN A 195 -1.93 11.74 -5.15
N THR A 196 -1.39 12.87 -5.63
CA THR A 196 -2.28 13.91 -6.14
C THR A 196 -2.47 13.70 -7.65
N ALA A 197 -3.44 12.85 -8.01
CA ALA A 197 -4.50 13.47 -8.80
C ALA A 197 -4.96 14.63 -7.90
N VAL A 198 -4.47 15.85 -8.18
CA VAL A 198 -4.68 17.02 -7.30
C VAL A 198 -6.15 16.96 -6.89
N ALA A 199 -6.47 16.85 -5.61
CA ALA A 199 -7.87 16.72 -5.22
C ALA A 199 -8.57 17.98 -5.73
N PHE A 200 -9.64 17.81 -6.49
CA PHE A 200 -10.35 18.95 -7.05
C PHE A 200 -10.89 19.79 -5.88
N PRO A 201 -10.48 21.06 -5.74
CA PRO A 201 -10.76 21.84 -4.53
C PRO A 201 -12.24 22.18 -4.39
N GLY A 202 -13.04 21.97 -5.43
CA GLY A 202 -14.48 22.24 -5.44
C GLY A 202 -14.82 23.35 -6.43
N ARG A 203 -16.01 23.28 -7.01
CA ARG A 203 -16.47 24.23 -8.04
C ARG A 203 -16.56 25.67 -7.50
N GLY A 204 -16.77 25.83 -6.19
CA GLY A 204 -16.93 27.12 -5.54
C GLY A 204 -15.72 28.07 -5.70
N TYR A 205 -14.53 27.54 -5.96
CA TYR A 205 -13.31 28.32 -6.16
C TYR A 205 -13.17 28.90 -7.58
N PHE A 206 -13.94 28.39 -8.55
CA PHE A 206 -13.83 28.72 -9.99
C PHE A 206 -15.11 29.37 -10.50
N LYS A 207 -15.47 30.52 -9.89
CA LYS A 207 -16.65 31.30 -10.27
C LYS A 207 -16.31 32.79 -10.31
N PRO A 208 -17.09 33.61 -11.04
CA PRO A 208 -16.87 35.06 -11.08
C PRO A 208 -16.70 35.68 -9.70
N GLY A 209 -15.70 36.56 -9.57
CA GLY A 209 -15.38 37.27 -8.32
C GLY A 209 -14.49 36.50 -7.33
N GLN A 210 -14.13 35.23 -7.61
CA GLN A 210 -13.18 34.50 -6.77
C GLN A 210 -11.75 34.95 -7.02
N THR A 211 -10.97 35.09 -5.94
CA THR A 211 -9.52 35.28 -5.98
C THR A 211 -8.90 34.33 -4.96
N ASN A 212 -8.10 33.37 -5.41
CA ASN A 212 -7.51 32.36 -4.54
C ASN A 212 -6.34 31.63 -5.24
N SER A 213 -5.55 30.91 -4.46
CA SER A 213 -4.39 30.16 -4.95
C SER A 213 -4.75 28.98 -5.88
N HIS A 214 -6.00 28.49 -5.86
CA HIS A 214 -6.42 27.42 -6.76
C HIS A 214 -6.63 27.90 -8.20
N VAL A 215 -7.09 29.13 -8.39
CA VAL A 215 -7.19 29.76 -9.71
C VAL A 215 -5.81 30.00 -10.30
N ASP A 216 -4.88 30.55 -9.52
CA ASP A 216 -3.48 30.74 -9.93
C ASP A 216 -2.84 29.42 -10.38
N ARG A 217 -3.03 28.37 -9.57
CA ARG A 217 -2.54 27.02 -9.88
C ARG A 217 -3.17 26.45 -11.15
N LEU A 218 -4.47 26.62 -11.33
CA LEU A 218 -5.19 26.19 -12.54
C LEU A 218 -4.63 26.89 -13.77
N GLY A 219 -4.52 28.22 -13.73
CA GLY A 219 -4.07 29.01 -14.87
C GLY A 219 -2.64 28.68 -15.28
N LYS A 220 -1.72 28.53 -14.32
CA LYS A 220 -0.35 28.05 -14.58
C LYS A 220 -0.32 26.67 -15.23
N GLN A 221 -1.18 25.76 -14.78
CA GLN A 221 -1.26 24.42 -15.35
C GLN A 221 -1.86 24.42 -16.76
N LEU A 222 -2.86 25.25 -17.04
CA LEU A 222 -3.41 25.45 -18.39
C LEU A 222 -2.33 25.93 -19.35
N VAL A 223 -1.57 26.97 -18.97
CA VAL A 223 -0.42 27.45 -19.77
C VAL A 223 0.59 26.33 -20.01
N LYS A 224 0.99 25.60 -18.96
CA LYS A 224 1.95 24.48 -19.06
C LYS A 224 1.49 23.39 -20.02
N LYS A 225 0.17 23.11 -20.07
CA LYS A 225 -0.43 22.12 -20.97
C LYS A 225 -0.75 22.67 -22.37
N GLY A 226 -0.40 23.94 -22.65
CA GLY A 226 -0.60 24.58 -23.96
C GLY A 226 -1.95 25.29 -24.15
N TYR A 227 -2.75 25.42 -23.09
CA TYR A 227 -4.09 26.02 -23.11
C TYR A 227 -4.10 27.44 -22.52
N GLY A 228 -3.11 28.27 -22.87
CA GLY A 228 -2.97 29.64 -22.35
C GLY A 228 -3.47 30.75 -23.28
N LYS A 229 -4.02 30.41 -24.46
CA LYS A 229 -4.28 31.35 -25.57
C LYS A 229 -5.10 32.57 -25.19
N HIS A 230 -6.00 32.45 -24.21
CA HIS A 230 -6.87 33.56 -23.81
C HIS A 230 -6.27 34.47 -22.74
N TYR A 231 -5.06 34.18 -22.23
CA TYR A 231 -4.35 35.10 -21.34
C TYR A 231 -3.58 36.16 -22.13
N VAL A 232 -3.81 37.44 -21.81
CA VAL A 232 -3.09 38.58 -22.42
C VAL A 232 -1.74 38.79 -21.73
N SER A 233 -1.72 38.79 -20.40
CA SER A 233 -0.51 39.02 -19.58
C SER A 233 -0.09 37.79 -18.76
N GLY A 234 -0.74 36.66 -18.99
CA GLY A 234 -0.58 35.43 -18.21
C GLY A 234 -1.70 35.18 -17.19
N PRO A 235 -1.66 34.03 -16.49
CA PRO A 235 -2.63 33.67 -15.47
C PRO A 235 -2.43 34.48 -14.18
N ASP A 236 -3.53 34.74 -13.48
CA ASP A 236 -3.60 35.50 -12.23
C ASP A 236 -4.43 34.73 -11.18
N PRO A 237 -4.27 34.94 -9.86
CA PRO A 237 -5.10 34.28 -8.85
C PRO A 237 -6.59 34.66 -8.88
N ARG A 238 -7.01 35.65 -9.66
CA ARG A 238 -8.41 36.03 -9.85
C ARG A 238 -9.05 35.23 -10.99
N TRP A 239 -10.22 34.64 -10.74
CA TRP A 239 -10.98 33.94 -11.78
C TRP A 239 -11.55 34.93 -12.79
N THR A 240 -11.19 34.74 -14.06
CA THR A 240 -11.61 35.58 -15.19
C THR A 240 -12.25 34.78 -16.31
N GLU A 241 -12.82 35.48 -17.29
CA GLU A 241 -13.32 34.86 -18.52
C GLU A 241 -12.20 34.19 -19.34
N ALA A 242 -10.95 34.64 -19.20
CA ALA A 242 -9.81 34.00 -19.83
C ALA A 242 -9.61 32.57 -19.29
N ASP A 243 -9.73 32.38 -17.97
CA ASP A 243 -9.65 31.06 -17.34
C ASP A 243 -10.76 30.14 -17.84
N ARG A 244 -12.01 30.63 -17.88
CA ARG A 244 -13.16 29.85 -18.38
C ARG A 244 -12.94 29.36 -19.82
N ARG A 245 -12.51 30.25 -20.71
CA ARG A 245 -12.26 29.90 -22.13
C ARG A 245 -11.08 28.95 -22.31
N ASN A 246 -10.01 29.13 -21.53
CA ASN A 246 -8.87 28.22 -21.55
C ASN A 246 -9.23 26.83 -21.02
N VAL A 247 -10.06 26.74 -19.97
CA VAL A 247 -10.62 25.46 -19.49
C VAL A 247 -11.53 24.83 -20.56
N GLU A 248 -12.39 25.62 -21.20
CA GLU A 248 -13.28 25.14 -22.26
C GLU A 248 -12.48 24.54 -23.43
N ALA A 249 -11.41 25.22 -23.86
CA ALA A 249 -10.50 24.74 -24.89
C ALA A 249 -9.84 23.41 -24.49
N PHE A 250 -9.37 23.29 -23.25
CA PHE A 250 -8.85 22.03 -22.71
C PHE A 250 -9.91 20.93 -22.75
N GLN A 251 -11.11 21.19 -22.23
CA GLN A 251 -12.22 20.25 -22.20
C GLN A 251 -12.60 19.74 -23.61
N ARG A 252 -12.67 20.64 -24.59
CA ARG A 252 -12.93 20.27 -26.00
C ARG A 252 -11.82 19.38 -26.57
N ALA A 253 -10.56 19.67 -26.25
CA ALA A 253 -9.41 18.87 -26.65
C ALA A 253 -9.41 17.48 -25.98
N GLN A 254 -10.02 17.34 -24.81
CA GLN A 254 -10.28 16.03 -24.17
C GLN A 254 -11.45 15.25 -24.81
N GLY A 255 -12.06 15.77 -25.88
CA GLY A 255 -13.17 15.14 -26.59
C GLY A 255 -14.56 15.54 -26.08
N TRP A 256 -14.66 16.46 -25.11
CA TRP A 256 -15.96 16.86 -24.55
C TRP A 256 -16.71 17.81 -25.51
N ARG A 257 -18.05 17.75 -25.48
CA ARG A 257 -18.93 18.49 -26.39
C ARG A 257 -20.16 19.01 -25.64
N GLY A 258 -20.82 20.03 -26.20
CA GLY A 258 -22.00 20.65 -25.60
C GLY A 258 -21.73 21.12 -24.16
N GLY A 259 -22.70 20.93 -23.26
CA GLY A 259 -22.60 21.35 -21.86
C GLY A 259 -21.51 20.64 -21.03
N ALA A 260 -20.84 19.61 -21.55
CA ALA A 260 -19.70 19.00 -20.87
C ALA A 260 -18.40 19.82 -21.06
N ALA A 261 -18.33 20.67 -22.09
CA ALA A 261 -17.24 21.63 -22.28
C ALA A 261 -17.76 23.04 -21.96
N ASP A 262 -18.09 23.28 -20.70
CA ASP A 262 -18.70 24.52 -20.19
C ASP A 262 -17.67 25.59 -19.77
N GLY A 263 -16.40 25.21 -19.71
CA GLY A 263 -15.31 26.05 -19.23
C GLY A 263 -15.18 26.13 -17.70
N TYR A 264 -15.96 25.32 -16.96
CA TYR A 264 -15.86 25.26 -15.50
C TYR A 264 -15.18 23.95 -15.08
N PRO A 265 -14.05 23.99 -14.36
CA PRO A 265 -13.37 22.78 -13.97
C PRO A 265 -14.24 21.98 -13.00
N GLY A 266 -14.39 20.68 -13.29
CA GLY A 266 -14.91 19.67 -12.37
C GLY A 266 -13.83 18.67 -11.96
N PRO A 267 -14.17 17.65 -11.14
CA PRO A 267 -13.22 16.63 -10.70
C PRO A 267 -12.47 15.96 -11.85
N GLU A 268 -13.18 15.65 -12.94
CA GLU A 268 -12.60 15.05 -14.14
C GLU A 268 -11.64 16.00 -14.86
N THR A 269 -12.02 17.27 -15.02
CA THR A 269 -11.19 18.29 -15.69
C THR A 269 -9.89 18.43 -14.97
N TRP A 270 -10.00 18.53 -13.64
CA TRP A 270 -8.88 18.72 -12.75
C TRP A 270 -7.97 17.49 -12.71
N ARG A 271 -8.54 16.27 -12.67
CA ARG A 271 -7.74 15.04 -12.76
C ARG A 271 -6.94 14.97 -14.05
N ARG A 272 -7.53 15.28 -15.20
CA ARG A 272 -6.83 15.22 -16.51
C ARG A 272 -5.83 16.35 -16.68
N LEU A 273 -6.15 17.54 -16.19
CA LEU A 273 -5.29 18.71 -16.34
C LEU A 273 -4.02 18.60 -15.48
N PHE A 274 -4.12 17.94 -14.31
CA PHE A 274 -3.02 17.74 -13.37
C PHE A 274 -2.39 16.32 -13.41
N ALA A 275 -2.76 15.49 -14.38
CA ALA A 275 -2.06 14.25 -14.71
C ALA A 275 -0.75 14.49 -15.46
#